data_AF-A0A7T7CFS7-F1
#
_entry.id   AF-A0A7T7CFS7-F1
#
_cell.length_a   1.000
_cell.length_b   1.000
_cell.length_c   1.000
_cell.angle_alpha   90.00
_cell.angle_beta   90.00
_cell.angle_gamma   90.00
#
_symmetry.space_group_name_H-M   'P 1'
#
loop_
_entity.id
_entity.type
_entity.pdbx_description
1 polymer ?
#
loop_
_entity_poly.entity_id
_entity_poly.type
_entity_poly.pdbx_seq_one_letter_code
_entity_poly.pdbx_strand_id
1 'polypeptide(L)'
;MMFKRSWPSIPTSLFLIVLIGVLVGATTVLAEGGDGEQEEDSVQVKPGVEVFLDDHLDWIEGKRVGLATNMTGVDRDLNSTIDLLYEHPDVDLTALYGPEHGIRGNQEAGEYVESYTDERTGLPVYSLYGPTWEPTEEMLEDVDVLIYDIQDIGSNVYTYIYTLGFIMEAAAEHDKSVIVLDRPNAIGGEHVEGPVREQESVSFMGDFLLPVRHGMTAGELATMWKDEHDLNIDLKVAEMDGWERDMHFEDTGLPWVMTSPNIPTPDSATLYTGTILVANSTLSDGLGTTRPFELVGAPWIDAEELAEEMEQRDIEGVSFRPAYFDPMYDMYEGEIVGGVQVHIENESAIEVVQLGLELATAMRDQDPDKYELDDDYNELIGSKEAQEMLSDGAEAEDIIATWKGDLNTWIEDVRNQYLLYPPHPSDPISTEDIQGVVTDLEESGDIIDDDAVHDMQLHLRAVSQYENQEDGDTVIQHIGGFQDLLEHQLDNELISEEAYDDLHSQSEQLIEQWE
;
A
#
# COMPACT_ATOMS: atom_id res chain seq x y z
N MET A 1 -43.09 -29.06 -38.95
CA MET A 1 -42.16 -30.19 -38.77
C MET A 1 -41.29 -29.80 -37.58
N MET A 2 -41.76 -30.19 -36.39
CA MET A 2 -41.16 -29.90 -35.08
C MET A 2 -40.25 -31.06 -34.70
N PHE A 3 -39.10 -30.79 -34.07
CA PHE A 3 -38.47 -31.72 -33.15
C PHE A 3 -38.06 -30.97 -31.88
N LYS A 4 -38.96 -31.02 -30.88
CA LYS A 4 -38.61 -30.90 -29.45
C LYS A 4 -37.90 -32.19 -29.05
N ARG A 5 -36.72 -32.10 -28.45
CA ARG A 5 -36.12 -33.21 -27.71
C ARG A 5 -36.45 -33.03 -26.23
N SER A 6 -37.35 -33.88 -25.75
CA SER A 6 -37.69 -34.08 -24.34
C SER A 6 -36.63 -34.94 -23.66
N TRP A 7 -36.11 -34.49 -22.52
CA TRP A 7 -35.36 -35.33 -21.59
C TRP A 7 -36.36 -36.12 -20.71
N PRO A 8 -36.06 -37.38 -20.34
CA PRO A 8 -36.93 -38.16 -19.47
C PRO A 8 -36.77 -37.73 -18.01
N SER A 9 -37.91 -37.60 -17.32
CA SER A 9 -38.02 -37.41 -15.88
C SER A 9 -37.57 -38.65 -15.11
N ILE A 10 -36.70 -38.46 -14.11
CA ILE A 10 -36.34 -39.49 -13.13
C ILE A 10 -37.17 -39.25 -11.85
N PRO A 11 -37.82 -40.29 -11.28
CA PRO A 11 -38.66 -40.13 -10.11
C PRO A 11 -37.83 -39.97 -8.83
N THR A 12 -38.35 -39.12 -7.95
CA THR A 12 -37.98 -39.00 -6.55
C THR A 12 -38.17 -40.33 -5.79
N SER A 13 -37.31 -40.53 -4.78
CA SER A 13 -37.33 -41.57 -3.74
C SER A 13 -36.53 -42.86 -4.03
N LEU A 14 -35.29 -42.93 -3.50
CA LEU A 14 -34.94 -43.88 -2.44
C LEU A 14 -33.55 -43.57 -1.86
N PHE A 15 -33.50 -43.39 -0.54
CA PHE A 15 -32.32 -43.42 0.32
C PHE A 15 -31.44 -44.66 0.05
N LEU A 16 -30.14 -44.49 -0.15
CA LEU A 16 -29.14 -45.49 0.22
C LEU A 16 -27.81 -44.79 0.57
N ILE A 17 -27.54 -44.71 1.86
CA ILE A 17 -26.24 -44.32 2.42
C ILE A 17 -25.28 -45.47 2.13
N VAL A 18 -24.24 -45.22 1.32
CA VAL A 18 -23.09 -46.12 1.20
C VAL A 18 -21.94 -45.47 1.96
N LEU A 19 -21.73 -45.96 3.18
CA LEU A 19 -20.52 -45.70 3.98
C LEU A 19 -19.36 -46.46 3.32
N ILE A 20 -18.44 -45.74 2.68
CA ILE A 20 -17.12 -46.28 2.33
C ILE A 20 -16.22 -46.05 3.54
N GLY A 21 -16.00 -47.12 4.31
CA GLY A 21 -14.99 -47.13 5.37
C GLY A 21 -13.59 -47.19 4.76
N VAL A 22 -12.85 -46.09 4.84
CA VAL A 22 -11.40 -46.10 4.62
C VAL A 22 -10.74 -46.55 5.91
N LEU A 23 -10.20 -47.77 5.89
CA LEU A 23 -9.30 -48.31 6.92
C LEU A 23 -7.94 -47.61 6.78
N VAL A 24 -7.67 -46.62 7.63
CA VAL A 24 -6.31 -46.09 7.81
C VAL A 24 -5.53 -47.10 8.64
N GLY A 25 -4.59 -47.79 8.00
CA GLY A 25 -3.58 -48.59 8.67
C GLY A 25 -2.58 -47.65 9.34
N ALA A 26 -2.57 -47.62 10.68
CA ALA A 26 -1.53 -46.96 11.45
C ALA A 26 -0.22 -47.75 11.32
N THR A 27 0.71 -47.26 10.49
CA THR A 27 2.13 -47.58 10.61
C THR A 27 2.79 -46.45 11.39
N THR A 28 3.03 -46.69 12.67
CA THR A 28 3.91 -45.87 13.51
C THR A 28 5.34 -45.99 12.97
N VAL A 29 5.80 -44.97 12.25
CA VAL A 29 7.22 -44.68 12.12
C VAL A 29 7.57 -43.81 13.31
N LEU A 30 8.30 -44.37 14.28
CA LEU A 30 8.94 -43.60 15.33
C LEU A 30 10.13 -42.89 14.69
N ALA A 31 9.97 -41.61 14.39
CA ALA A 31 11.11 -40.72 14.18
C ALA A 31 11.67 -40.37 15.57
N GLU A 32 12.89 -40.82 15.83
CA GLU A 32 13.68 -40.40 16.98
C GLU A 32 13.95 -38.90 16.87
N GLY A 33 13.79 -38.20 18.00
CA GLY A 33 13.81 -36.74 18.09
C GLY A 33 15.07 -36.10 17.52
N GLY A 34 14.83 -35.13 16.63
CA GLY A 34 15.70 -33.97 16.47
C GLY A 34 15.21 -32.91 17.46
N ASP A 35 16.18 -32.18 18.01
CA ASP A 35 15.98 -31.10 18.98
C ASP A 35 14.86 -30.15 18.55
N GLY A 36 14.00 -29.77 19.49
CA GLY A 36 12.97 -28.77 19.25
C GLY A 36 13.64 -27.46 18.85
N GLU A 37 13.47 -27.09 17.59
CA GLU A 37 13.40 -25.68 17.23
C GLU A 37 12.38 -25.06 18.17
N GLN A 38 12.84 -24.09 18.96
CA GLN A 38 11.93 -23.16 19.60
C GLN A 38 11.11 -22.57 18.46
N GLU A 39 9.78 -22.73 18.50
CA GLU A 39 8.92 -21.80 17.76
C GLU A 39 9.43 -20.41 18.17
N GLU A 40 10.10 -19.71 17.24
CA GLU A 40 10.30 -18.28 17.40
C GLU A 40 8.89 -17.72 17.65
N ASP A 41 8.71 -17.03 18.77
CA ASP A 41 7.51 -16.23 19.00
C ASP A 41 7.45 -15.29 17.78
N SER A 42 6.63 -15.65 16.79
CA SER A 42 6.43 -14.81 15.60
C SER A 42 6.01 -13.45 16.11
N VAL A 43 6.76 -12.41 15.77
CA VAL A 43 6.43 -11.03 16.15
C VAL A 43 5.00 -10.79 15.67
N GLN A 44 4.07 -10.60 16.61
CA GLN A 44 2.67 -10.42 16.28
C GLN A 44 2.32 -8.97 16.52
N VAL A 45 2.08 -8.25 15.42
CA VAL A 45 1.63 -6.86 15.45
C VAL A 45 0.35 -6.77 16.28
N LYS A 46 0.27 -5.77 17.15
CA LYS A 46 -0.96 -5.41 17.86
C LYS A 46 -1.66 -4.28 17.10
N PRO A 47 -2.84 -4.53 16.50
CA PRO A 47 -3.54 -3.49 15.74
C PRO A 47 -4.07 -2.40 16.67
N GLY A 48 -4.30 -1.21 16.14
CA GLY A 48 -4.72 -0.04 16.91
C GLY A 48 -5.99 -0.27 17.74
N VAL A 49 -6.89 -1.16 17.31
CA VAL A 49 -8.09 -1.53 18.09
C VAL A 49 -7.75 -2.15 19.44
N GLU A 50 -6.73 -3.00 19.49
CA GLU A 50 -6.30 -3.63 20.75
C GLU A 50 -5.49 -2.66 21.61
N VAL A 51 -4.63 -1.85 21.00
CA VAL A 51 -3.90 -0.79 21.72
C VAL A 51 -4.89 0.19 22.36
N PHE A 52 -5.92 0.59 21.60
CA PHE A 52 -6.96 1.48 22.09
C PHE A 52 -7.74 0.91 23.27
N LEU A 53 -8.20 -0.34 23.16
CA LEU A 53 -8.99 -1.00 24.22
C LEU A 53 -8.17 -1.22 25.49
N ASP A 54 -6.88 -1.50 25.37
CA ASP A 54 -6.02 -1.76 26.52
C ASP A 54 -5.57 -0.47 27.22
N ASP A 55 -5.22 0.56 26.46
CA ASP A 55 -4.43 1.69 26.98
C ASP A 55 -5.12 3.06 26.87
N HIS A 56 -6.20 3.19 26.08
CA HIS A 56 -6.71 4.51 25.66
C HIS A 56 -8.23 4.72 25.79
N LEU A 57 -8.93 3.89 26.57
CA LEU A 57 -10.36 4.09 26.86
C LEU A 57 -10.66 5.45 27.52
N ASP A 58 -9.67 6.06 28.20
CA ASP A 58 -9.81 7.41 28.77
C ASP A 58 -10.04 8.49 27.71
N TRP A 59 -9.67 8.25 26.45
CA TRP A 59 -9.88 9.20 25.34
C TRP A 59 -11.35 9.42 25.00
N ILE A 60 -12.21 8.46 25.36
CA ILE A 60 -13.64 8.45 25.10
C ILE A 60 -14.50 8.47 26.37
N GLU A 61 -13.90 8.66 27.55
CA GLU A 61 -14.64 8.66 28.82
C GLU A 61 -15.76 9.71 28.81
N GLY A 62 -17.01 9.25 28.93
CA GLY A 62 -18.19 10.09 28.94
C GLY A 62 -18.57 10.73 27.60
N LYS A 63 -17.97 10.28 26.49
CA LYS A 63 -18.30 10.69 25.11
C LYS A 63 -19.20 9.67 24.43
N ARG A 64 -20.10 10.13 23.56
CA ARG A 64 -20.84 9.28 22.63
C ARG A 64 -19.97 8.96 21.42
N VAL A 65 -19.81 7.68 21.11
CA VAL A 65 -18.88 7.17 20.11
C VAL A 65 -19.63 6.83 18.82
N GLY A 66 -19.16 7.38 17.71
CA GLY A 66 -19.47 6.92 16.37
C GLY A 66 -18.34 6.05 15.83
N LEU A 67 -18.64 4.95 15.14
CA LEU A 67 -17.62 4.06 14.56
C LEU A 67 -17.76 3.98 13.04
N ALA A 68 -16.76 4.47 12.32
CA ALA A 68 -16.56 4.22 10.90
C ALA A 68 -15.75 2.95 10.71
N THR A 69 -16.38 1.91 10.13
CA THR A 69 -15.76 0.58 10.03
C THR A 69 -16.39 -0.26 8.91
N ASN A 70 -15.80 -1.42 8.63
CA ASN A 70 -16.38 -2.47 7.81
C ASN A 70 -16.00 -3.87 8.33
N MET A 71 -16.12 -4.91 7.49
CA MET A 71 -15.80 -6.29 7.87
C MET A 71 -14.33 -6.48 8.28
N THR A 72 -13.43 -5.57 7.90
CA THR A 72 -12.00 -5.65 8.22
C THR A 72 -11.67 -5.08 9.59
N GLY A 73 -12.60 -4.32 10.20
CA GLY A 73 -12.50 -3.82 11.57
C GLY A 73 -12.65 -4.97 12.57
N VAL A 74 -11.57 -5.70 12.78
CA VAL A 74 -11.47 -6.84 13.71
C VAL A 74 -10.16 -6.81 14.50
N ASP A 75 -10.16 -7.42 15.69
CA ASP A 75 -8.94 -7.74 16.45
C ASP A 75 -8.21 -8.99 15.89
N ARG A 76 -7.08 -9.38 16.50
CA ARG A 76 -6.31 -10.56 16.07
C ARG A 76 -7.09 -11.88 16.15
N ASP A 77 -8.14 -11.92 16.97
CA ASP A 77 -9.01 -13.07 17.21
C ASP A 77 -10.27 -13.05 16.30
N LEU A 78 -10.34 -12.12 15.34
CA LEU A 78 -11.44 -11.92 14.41
C LEU A 78 -12.76 -11.46 15.08
N ASN A 79 -12.68 -10.86 16.26
CA ASN A 79 -13.83 -10.19 16.87
C ASN A 79 -14.01 -8.81 16.24
N SER A 80 -15.23 -8.50 15.80
CA SER A 80 -15.53 -7.20 15.17
C SER A 80 -15.38 -6.05 16.15
N THR A 81 -14.78 -4.95 15.72
CA THR A 81 -14.68 -3.69 16.47
C THR A 81 -16.06 -3.14 16.84
N ILE A 82 -17.08 -3.37 15.99
CA ILE A 82 -18.48 -3.06 16.33
C ILE A 82 -18.87 -3.75 17.63
N ASP A 83 -18.61 -5.05 17.72
CA ASP A 83 -19.03 -5.88 18.84
C ASP A 83 -18.18 -5.59 20.09
N LEU A 84 -16.86 -5.45 19.89
CA LEU A 84 -15.92 -5.11 20.96
C LEU A 84 -16.32 -3.80 21.65
N LEU A 85 -16.60 -2.74 20.88
CA LEU A 85 -17.01 -1.45 21.43
C LEU A 85 -18.43 -1.48 21.99
N TYR A 86 -19.39 -2.13 21.31
CA TYR A 86 -20.78 -2.19 21.78
C TYR A 86 -20.95 -2.96 23.08
N GLU A 87 -20.16 -4.03 23.27
CA GLU A 87 -20.24 -4.89 24.46
C GLU A 87 -19.38 -4.38 25.63
N HIS A 88 -18.49 -3.41 25.39
CA HIS A 88 -17.61 -2.87 26.42
C HIS A 88 -18.37 -1.96 27.41
N PRO A 89 -18.30 -2.20 28.74
CA PRO A 89 -19.13 -1.50 29.73
C PRO A 89 -18.85 -0.01 29.87
N ASP A 90 -17.66 0.43 29.45
CA ASP A 90 -17.20 1.82 29.55
C ASP A 90 -17.32 2.60 28.22
N VAL A 91 -17.92 2.01 27.18
CA VAL A 91 -18.08 2.62 25.85
C VAL A 91 -19.57 2.88 25.58
N ASP A 92 -19.89 4.09 25.13
CA ASP A 92 -21.24 4.49 24.70
C ASP A 92 -21.27 4.61 23.17
N LEU A 93 -21.34 3.46 22.48
CA LEU A 93 -21.42 3.40 21.02
C LEU A 93 -22.84 3.74 20.54
N THR A 94 -22.99 4.82 19.77
CA THR A 94 -24.30 5.38 19.40
C THR A 94 -24.61 5.32 17.91
N ALA A 95 -23.60 5.25 17.04
CA ALA A 95 -23.78 5.21 15.59
C ALA A 95 -22.67 4.45 14.87
N LEU A 96 -23.00 3.88 13.71
CA LEU A 96 -22.08 3.22 12.80
C LEU A 96 -22.06 3.96 11.45
N TYR A 97 -20.90 4.00 10.80
CA TYR A 97 -20.69 4.62 9.50
C TYR A 97 -20.02 3.61 8.57
N GLY A 98 -20.65 3.30 7.44
CA GLY A 98 -20.15 2.36 6.44
C GLY A 98 -19.59 3.08 5.22
N PRO A 99 -18.37 2.73 4.76
CA PRO A 99 -17.81 3.25 3.50
C PRO A 99 -18.44 2.55 2.29
N GLU A 100 -17.76 2.60 1.13
CA GLU A 100 -18.01 1.70 0.01
C GLU A 100 -18.10 0.23 0.46
N HIS A 101 -18.99 -0.55 -0.16
CA HIS A 101 -19.36 -1.92 0.24
C HIS A 101 -20.12 -2.05 1.59
N GLY A 102 -20.21 -0.98 2.38
CA GLY A 102 -20.91 -0.91 3.66
C GLY A 102 -20.26 -1.70 4.80
N ILE A 103 -20.84 -1.64 6.00
CA ILE A 103 -20.21 -2.21 7.22
C ILE A 103 -20.09 -3.76 7.22
N ARG A 104 -20.75 -4.45 6.28
CA ARG A 104 -20.72 -5.93 6.14
C ARG A 104 -20.00 -6.41 4.88
N GLY A 105 -19.51 -5.49 4.03
CA GLY A 105 -18.71 -5.82 2.84
C GLY A 105 -19.40 -6.65 1.77
N ASN A 106 -20.73 -6.67 1.73
CA ASN A 106 -21.50 -7.63 0.93
C ASN A 106 -22.11 -7.04 -0.36
N GLN A 107 -21.60 -5.89 -0.82
CA GLN A 107 -22.05 -5.18 -2.02
C GLN A 107 -20.90 -4.99 -3.01
N GLU A 108 -21.20 -4.89 -4.31
CA GLU A 108 -20.21 -4.70 -5.36
C GLU A 108 -19.58 -3.29 -5.32
N ALA A 109 -18.42 -3.11 -5.94
CA ALA A 109 -17.79 -1.79 -6.09
C ALA A 109 -18.71 -0.87 -6.89
N GLY A 110 -18.77 0.42 -6.54
CA GLY A 110 -19.69 1.35 -7.17
C GLY A 110 -21.14 1.28 -6.69
N GLU A 111 -21.54 0.25 -5.92
CA GLU A 111 -22.93 0.11 -5.46
C GLU A 111 -23.22 0.90 -4.17
N TYR A 112 -24.30 1.69 -4.22
CA TYR A 112 -24.77 2.43 -3.04
C TYR A 112 -25.51 1.54 -2.04
N VAL A 113 -25.10 1.63 -0.78
CA VAL A 113 -25.79 1.02 0.37
C VAL A 113 -26.64 2.07 1.07
N GLU A 114 -27.95 1.86 1.21
CA GLU A 114 -28.80 2.79 1.97
C GLU A 114 -28.56 2.69 3.49
N SER A 115 -28.64 3.81 4.20
CA SER A 115 -28.61 3.85 5.67
C SER A 115 -29.73 2.99 6.29
N TYR A 116 -29.41 2.30 7.39
CA TYR A 116 -30.32 1.31 8.01
C TYR A 116 -30.10 1.22 9.54
N THR A 117 -30.77 0.26 10.17
CA THR A 117 -30.55 -0.08 11.59
C THR A 117 -29.88 -1.43 11.68
N ASP A 118 -28.72 -1.52 12.31
CA ASP A 118 -27.98 -2.77 12.47
C ASP A 118 -28.81 -3.77 13.30
N GLU A 119 -29.02 -4.96 12.76
CA GLU A 119 -29.92 -5.95 13.37
C GLU A 119 -29.41 -6.47 14.72
N ARG A 120 -28.09 -6.50 14.92
CA ARG A 120 -27.46 -7.07 16.12
C ARG A 120 -27.44 -6.06 17.27
N THR A 121 -26.99 -4.84 16.99
CA THR A 121 -26.77 -3.79 18.00
C THR A 121 -27.98 -2.87 18.17
N GLY A 122 -28.85 -2.78 17.15
CA GLY A 122 -29.96 -1.83 17.10
C GLY A 122 -29.54 -0.38 16.83
N LEU A 123 -28.26 -0.15 16.50
CA LEU A 123 -27.72 1.19 16.22
C LEU A 123 -28.04 1.64 14.80
N PRO A 124 -28.16 2.95 14.54
CA PRO A 124 -28.20 3.49 13.20
C PRO A 124 -26.86 3.22 12.47
N VAL A 125 -26.97 2.84 11.21
CA VAL A 125 -25.86 2.71 10.26
C VAL A 125 -26.06 3.75 9.16
N TYR A 126 -25.12 4.68 9.05
CA TYR A 126 -25.08 5.71 8.01
C TYR A 126 -24.15 5.29 6.88
N SER A 127 -24.59 5.49 5.64
CA SER A 127 -23.76 5.25 4.45
C SER A 127 -22.95 6.50 4.11
N LEU A 128 -21.65 6.33 3.96
CA LEU A 128 -20.68 7.34 3.54
C LEU A 128 -20.18 7.08 2.11
N TYR A 129 -21.06 6.62 1.23
CA TYR A 129 -20.78 6.39 -0.18
C TYR A 129 -21.91 6.91 -1.06
N GLY A 130 -21.60 7.35 -2.29
CA GLY A 130 -22.60 7.78 -3.28
C GLY A 130 -23.15 9.19 -3.03
N PRO A 131 -24.43 9.37 -2.61
CA PRO A 131 -25.00 10.70 -2.37
C PRO A 131 -24.43 11.43 -1.15
N THR A 132 -23.70 10.75 -0.27
CA THR A 132 -23.16 11.33 0.97
C THR A 132 -21.85 10.63 1.28
N TRP A 133 -20.74 11.35 1.17
CA TRP A 133 -19.38 10.88 1.49
C TRP A 133 -18.92 11.48 2.82
N GLU A 134 -19.20 12.76 2.99
CA GLU A 134 -18.99 13.51 4.22
C GLU A 134 -20.17 13.34 5.19
N PRO A 135 -19.93 12.95 6.46
CA PRO A 135 -20.97 12.88 7.47
C PRO A 135 -21.68 14.23 7.67
N THR A 136 -23.00 14.24 7.55
CA THR A 136 -23.79 15.47 7.78
C THR A 136 -23.96 15.79 9.27
N GLU A 137 -24.28 17.05 9.61
CA GLU A 137 -24.62 17.46 10.98
C GLU A 137 -25.67 16.54 11.65
N GLU A 138 -26.70 16.10 10.91
CA GLU A 138 -27.74 15.19 11.41
C GLU A 138 -27.17 13.81 11.77
N MET A 139 -26.23 13.31 10.97
CA MET A 139 -25.57 12.03 11.24
C MET A 139 -24.64 12.12 12.47
N LEU A 140 -24.24 13.32 12.88
CA LEU A 140 -23.31 13.58 13.99
C LEU A 140 -23.99 14.12 15.25
N GLU A 141 -25.33 14.26 15.26
CA GLU A 141 -26.08 14.82 16.41
C GLU A 141 -25.83 14.01 17.69
N ASP A 142 -25.76 12.68 17.54
CA ASP A 142 -25.58 11.71 18.62
C ASP A 142 -24.14 11.22 18.82
N VAL A 143 -23.15 11.92 18.26
CA VAL A 143 -21.73 11.55 18.33
C VAL A 143 -20.89 12.73 18.82
N ASP A 144 -19.96 12.46 19.73
CA ASP A 144 -18.97 13.43 20.23
C ASP A 144 -17.56 13.11 19.70
N VAL A 145 -17.28 11.84 19.41
CA VAL A 145 -16.02 11.34 18.85
C VAL A 145 -16.27 10.28 17.79
N LEU A 146 -15.63 10.43 16.63
CA LEU A 146 -15.63 9.43 15.57
C LEU A 146 -14.36 8.56 15.70
N ILE A 147 -14.55 7.25 15.70
CA ILE A 147 -13.48 6.26 15.61
C ILE A 147 -13.45 5.72 14.19
N TYR A 148 -12.28 5.67 13.56
CA TYR A 148 -12.05 5.03 12.26
C TYR A 148 -11.25 3.74 12.47
N ASP A 149 -11.77 2.61 11.98
CA ASP A 149 -11.11 1.31 12.04
C ASP A 149 -11.43 0.46 10.80
N ILE A 150 -10.59 0.59 9.77
CA ILE A 150 -10.73 -0.08 8.48
C ILE A 150 -9.34 -0.42 7.94
N GLN A 151 -9.14 -1.66 7.49
CA GLN A 151 -7.97 -2.09 6.74
C GLN A 151 -8.02 -1.54 5.31
N ASP A 152 -7.07 -0.68 4.96
CA ASP A 152 -6.81 -0.22 3.60
C ASP A 152 -5.79 -1.14 2.90
N ILE A 153 -5.41 -0.84 1.66
CA ILE A 153 -4.45 -1.62 0.86
C ILE A 153 -3.24 -0.80 0.37
N GLY A 154 -3.12 0.48 0.73
CA GLY A 154 -1.94 1.28 0.40
C GLY A 154 -1.95 1.92 -0.99
N SER A 155 -3.13 1.97 -1.63
CA SER A 155 -3.33 2.48 -2.98
C SER A 155 -4.19 3.75 -2.97
N ASN A 156 -3.79 4.77 -3.72
CA ASN A 156 -4.55 6.02 -3.80
C ASN A 156 -5.86 5.91 -4.59
N VAL A 157 -6.17 4.79 -5.24
CA VAL A 157 -7.47 4.56 -5.89
C VAL A 157 -8.43 3.78 -5.00
N TYR A 158 -7.96 3.32 -3.84
CA TYR A 158 -8.79 2.61 -2.87
C TYR A 158 -9.52 3.59 -1.96
N THR A 159 -10.84 3.52 -1.89
CA THR A 159 -11.67 4.65 -1.44
C THR A 159 -11.75 4.85 0.07
N TYR A 160 -11.26 3.90 0.87
CA TYR A 160 -11.45 3.90 2.33
C TYR A 160 -10.71 5.04 3.03
N ILE A 161 -9.46 5.31 2.65
CA ILE A 161 -8.69 6.45 3.18
C ILE A 161 -9.38 7.80 2.91
N TYR A 162 -10.12 7.97 1.81
CA TYR A 162 -10.89 9.20 1.59
C TYR A 162 -12.14 9.28 2.45
N THR A 163 -12.73 8.15 2.86
CA THR A 163 -13.78 8.15 3.89
C THR A 163 -13.24 8.73 5.20
N LEU A 164 -12.00 8.39 5.57
CA LEU A 164 -11.32 9.00 6.71
C LEU A 164 -11.10 10.51 6.51
N GLY A 165 -10.60 10.93 5.34
CA GLY A 165 -10.45 12.36 5.01
C GLY A 165 -11.75 13.15 5.18
N PHE A 166 -12.86 12.66 4.62
CA PHE A 166 -14.18 13.29 4.76
C PHE A 166 -14.73 13.26 6.19
N ILE A 167 -14.45 12.21 6.97
CA ILE A 167 -14.77 12.17 8.40
C ILE A 167 -14.03 13.28 9.15
N MET A 168 -12.76 13.51 8.81
CA MET A 168 -11.93 14.55 9.43
C MET A 168 -12.42 15.96 9.07
N GLU A 169 -12.79 16.22 7.82
CA GLU A 169 -13.41 17.48 7.41
C GLU A 169 -14.70 17.75 8.18
N ALA A 170 -15.65 16.80 8.17
CA ALA A 170 -16.90 16.92 8.92
C ALA A 170 -16.67 17.11 10.43
N ALA A 171 -15.68 16.42 11.00
CA ALA A 171 -15.32 16.57 12.41
C ALA A 171 -14.79 17.98 12.72
N ALA A 172 -13.99 18.56 11.81
CA ALA A 172 -13.50 19.94 11.92
C ALA A 172 -14.66 20.94 11.86
N GLU A 173 -15.59 20.74 10.94
CA GLU A 173 -16.74 21.64 10.75
C GLU A 173 -17.74 21.59 11.91
N HIS A 174 -17.86 20.44 12.57
CA HIS A 174 -18.89 20.17 13.59
C HIS A 174 -18.33 20.02 15.01
N ASP A 175 -17.10 20.47 15.25
CA ASP A 175 -16.42 20.47 16.56
C ASP A 175 -16.40 19.05 17.20
N LYS A 176 -16.06 18.02 16.42
CA LYS A 176 -15.93 16.62 16.87
C LYS A 176 -14.45 16.21 17.01
N SER A 177 -14.18 15.22 17.85
CA SER A 177 -12.87 14.55 17.90
C SER A 177 -12.84 13.38 16.90
N VAL A 178 -11.65 13.03 16.40
CA VAL A 178 -11.40 11.83 15.58
C VAL A 178 -10.35 10.96 16.26
N ILE A 179 -10.56 9.65 16.29
CA ILE A 179 -9.59 8.65 16.72
C ILE A 179 -9.39 7.67 15.57
N VAL A 180 -8.16 7.48 15.11
CA VAL A 180 -7.80 6.44 14.15
C VAL A 180 -7.26 5.24 14.91
N LEU A 181 -7.90 4.08 14.76
CA LEU A 181 -7.34 2.80 15.21
C LEU A 181 -6.45 2.29 14.09
N ASP A 182 -5.14 2.52 14.22
CA ASP A 182 -4.27 2.35 13.08
C ASP A 182 -4.07 0.88 12.70
N ARG A 183 -3.77 0.65 11.42
CA ARG A 183 -3.60 -0.68 10.82
C ARG A 183 -2.42 -0.70 9.86
N PRO A 184 -1.82 -1.88 9.59
CA PRO A 184 -0.72 -2.00 8.65
C PRO A 184 -1.12 -1.45 7.28
N ASN A 185 -0.21 -0.78 6.59
CA ASN A 185 -0.34 -0.66 5.15
C ASN A 185 -0.12 -2.06 4.55
N ALA A 186 -1.11 -2.59 3.82
CA ALA A 186 -1.09 -3.99 3.38
C ALA A 186 0.05 -4.34 2.43
N ILE A 187 0.60 -3.33 1.76
CA ILE A 187 1.68 -3.47 0.78
C ILE A 187 2.96 -2.79 1.28
N GLY A 188 3.14 -2.72 2.61
CA GLY A 188 4.31 -2.14 3.26
C GLY A 188 4.33 -0.62 3.28
N GLY A 189 5.33 -0.08 3.98
CA GLY A 189 5.55 1.35 4.18
C GLY A 189 6.80 1.90 3.49
N GLU A 190 7.69 1.08 2.95
CA GLU A 190 8.96 1.56 2.38
C GLU A 190 8.76 2.25 1.03
N HIS A 191 8.18 1.53 0.07
CA HIS A 191 7.99 1.96 -1.30
C HIS A 191 6.92 3.04 -1.45
N VAL A 192 7.21 4.01 -2.30
CA VAL A 192 6.31 5.09 -2.71
C VAL A 192 6.45 5.26 -4.21
N GLU A 193 5.35 5.16 -4.96
CA GLU A 193 5.40 5.03 -6.41
C GLU A 193 4.27 5.77 -7.11
N GLY A 194 4.55 6.19 -8.35
CA GLY A 194 3.61 6.88 -9.23
C GLY A 194 3.55 8.39 -9.01
N PRO A 195 2.91 9.13 -9.93
CA PRO A 195 2.83 10.57 -9.83
C PRO A 195 1.96 10.98 -8.64
N VAL A 196 2.37 12.04 -7.93
CA VAL A 196 1.49 12.69 -6.97
C VAL A 196 0.29 13.24 -7.72
N ARG A 197 -0.91 12.81 -7.33
CA ARG A 197 -2.14 13.12 -8.06
C ARG A 197 -2.31 14.64 -8.25
N GLU A 198 -2.65 15.05 -9.48
CA GLU A 198 -3.03 16.43 -9.77
C GLU A 198 -4.43 16.74 -9.23
N GLN A 199 -4.65 17.94 -8.68
CA GLN A 199 -5.94 18.36 -8.13
C GLN A 199 -7.09 18.31 -9.14
N GLU A 200 -6.81 18.50 -10.43
CA GLU A 200 -7.82 18.46 -11.50
C GLU A 200 -8.19 17.03 -11.92
N SER A 201 -7.43 16.01 -11.49
CA SER A 201 -7.56 14.64 -11.97
C SER A 201 -8.75 13.88 -11.40
N VAL A 202 -9.18 14.16 -10.16
CA VAL A 202 -10.31 13.45 -9.55
C VAL A 202 -11.19 14.36 -8.71
N SER A 203 -12.47 14.41 -9.06
CA SER A 203 -13.42 15.36 -8.47
C SER A 203 -13.93 15.00 -7.06
N PHE A 204 -14.00 13.71 -6.70
CA PHE A 204 -14.56 13.29 -5.40
C PHE A 204 -13.49 12.95 -4.36
N MET A 205 -12.22 12.79 -4.75
CA MET A 205 -11.13 12.52 -3.80
C MET A 205 -10.58 13.81 -3.18
N GLY A 206 -11.18 14.97 -3.48
CA GLY A 206 -10.87 16.25 -2.84
C GLY A 206 -9.42 16.71 -3.08
N ASP A 207 -8.88 17.42 -2.09
CA ASP A 207 -7.48 17.88 -2.07
C ASP A 207 -6.53 16.84 -1.45
N PHE A 208 -6.98 15.60 -1.23
CA PHE A 208 -6.19 14.52 -0.63
C PHE A 208 -5.21 13.91 -1.65
N LEU A 209 -4.22 14.72 -2.07
CA LEU A 209 -3.27 14.37 -3.13
C LEU A 209 -2.25 13.35 -2.63
N LEU A 210 -2.22 12.18 -3.27
CA LEU A 210 -1.34 11.07 -2.95
C LEU A 210 -0.74 10.47 -4.23
N PRO A 211 0.50 9.96 -4.20
CA PRO A 211 1.01 9.10 -5.26
C PRO A 211 0.29 7.75 -5.28
N VAL A 212 0.40 6.99 -6.38
CA VAL A 212 -0.35 5.74 -6.62
C VAL A 212 -0.17 4.73 -5.49
N ARG A 213 1.09 4.47 -5.11
CA ARG A 213 1.49 3.79 -3.87
C ARG A 213 2.02 4.84 -2.92
N HIS A 214 1.32 5.09 -1.81
CA HIS A 214 1.70 6.16 -0.88
C HIS A 214 2.61 5.71 0.26
N GLY A 215 2.65 4.41 0.56
CA GLY A 215 3.50 3.85 1.61
C GLY A 215 3.24 4.47 2.99
N MET A 216 2.00 4.78 3.33
CA MET A 216 1.62 5.37 4.63
C MET A 216 0.46 4.58 5.23
N THR A 217 0.39 4.50 6.55
CA THR A 217 -0.77 3.96 7.28
C THR A 217 -1.93 4.97 7.30
N ALA A 218 -3.12 4.53 7.71
CA ALA A 218 -4.27 5.44 7.84
C ALA A 218 -4.03 6.50 8.93
N GLY A 219 -3.33 6.15 10.02
CA GLY A 219 -2.95 7.09 11.08
C GLY A 219 -1.94 8.14 10.63
N GLU A 220 -0.93 7.75 9.85
CA GLU A 220 0.04 8.67 9.23
C GLU A 220 -0.67 9.61 8.23
N LEU A 221 -1.55 9.09 7.37
CA LEU A 221 -2.35 9.89 6.44
C LEU A 221 -3.26 10.90 7.16
N ALA A 222 -3.95 10.49 8.22
CA ALA A 222 -4.76 11.40 9.02
C ALA A 222 -3.92 12.51 9.66
N THR A 223 -2.72 12.18 10.14
CA THR A 223 -1.82 13.17 10.75
C THR A 223 -1.35 14.18 9.70
N MET A 224 -0.92 13.70 8.54
CA MET A 224 -0.54 14.52 7.40
C MET A 224 -1.69 15.43 6.97
N TRP A 225 -2.89 14.89 6.72
CA TRP A 225 -4.00 15.70 6.23
C TRP A 225 -4.49 16.71 7.25
N LYS A 226 -4.41 16.41 8.54
CA LYS A 226 -4.74 17.37 9.58
C LYS A 226 -3.86 18.62 9.46
N ASP A 227 -2.57 18.45 9.24
CA ASP A 227 -1.60 19.55 9.22
C ASP A 227 -1.54 20.25 7.84
N GLU A 228 -1.47 19.49 6.75
CA GLU A 228 -1.40 20.03 5.38
C GLU A 228 -2.69 20.77 4.96
N HIS A 229 -3.85 20.42 5.52
CA HIS A 229 -5.12 21.10 5.27
C HIS A 229 -5.55 22.04 6.40
N ASP A 230 -4.69 22.32 7.38
CA ASP A 230 -5.00 23.20 8.52
C ASP A 230 -6.31 22.81 9.26
N LEU A 231 -6.61 21.51 9.38
CA LEU A 231 -7.84 21.03 10.01
C LEU A 231 -7.77 21.24 11.53
N ASN A 232 -8.64 22.10 12.05
CA ASN A 232 -8.77 22.35 13.48
C ASN A 232 -9.58 21.24 14.18
N ILE A 233 -8.98 20.05 14.29
CA ILE A 233 -9.58 18.86 14.92
C ILE A 233 -8.73 18.32 16.08
N ASP A 234 -9.41 17.74 17.06
CA ASP A 234 -8.79 16.88 18.08
C ASP A 234 -8.63 15.48 17.50
N LEU A 235 -7.53 15.27 16.77
CA LEU A 235 -7.13 13.97 16.22
C LEU A 235 -6.26 13.21 17.22
N LYS A 236 -6.54 11.92 17.38
CA LYS A 236 -5.65 10.96 18.03
C LYS A 236 -5.46 9.73 17.15
N VAL A 237 -4.28 9.13 17.21
CA VAL A 237 -3.99 7.86 16.56
C VAL A 237 -3.65 6.85 17.66
N ALA A 238 -4.35 5.73 17.68
CA ALA A 238 -3.93 4.56 18.45
C ALA A 238 -2.94 3.79 17.57
N GLU A 239 -1.66 4.15 17.71
CA GLU A 239 -0.54 3.52 17.00
C GLU A 239 -0.50 2.02 17.26
N MET A 240 -0.11 1.25 16.25
CA MET A 240 0.13 -0.18 16.41
C MET A 240 1.37 -0.44 17.28
N ASP A 241 1.40 -1.61 17.94
CA ASP A 241 2.62 -2.09 18.60
C ASP A 241 3.28 -3.17 17.73
N GLY A 242 4.57 -2.96 17.40
CA GLY A 242 5.40 -3.92 16.68
C GLY A 242 5.29 -3.94 15.15
N TRP A 243 4.55 -3.01 14.52
CA TRP A 243 4.59 -2.86 13.05
C TRP A 243 5.81 -2.02 12.65
N GLU A 244 6.52 -2.47 11.63
CA GLU A 244 7.63 -1.76 10.99
C GLU A 244 7.34 -1.62 9.49
N ARG A 245 7.92 -0.61 8.85
CA ARG A 245 7.58 -0.22 7.47
C ARG A 245 8.01 -1.25 6.43
N ASP A 246 9.03 -2.04 6.72
CA ASP A 246 9.54 -3.12 5.89
C ASP A 246 8.68 -4.41 5.98
N MET A 247 7.69 -4.43 6.89
CA MET A 247 6.74 -5.54 6.98
C MET A 247 5.69 -5.49 5.87
N HIS A 248 5.54 -6.61 5.17
CA HIS A 248 4.34 -6.90 4.38
C HIS A 248 3.24 -7.46 5.28
N PHE A 249 2.01 -7.56 4.75
CA PHE A 249 0.88 -7.98 5.59
C PHE A 249 1.10 -9.36 6.24
N GLU A 250 1.72 -10.30 5.52
CA GLU A 250 1.99 -11.65 6.03
C GLU A 250 2.96 -11.65 7.23
N ASP A 251 3.92 -10.72 7.28
CA ASP A 251 4.90 -10.59 8.36
C ASP A 251 4.26 -10.16 9.69
N THR A 252 3.10 -9.48 9.61
CA THR A 252 2.40 -8.96 10.80
C THR A 252 1.81 -10.04 11.70
N GLY A 253 1.58 -11.23 11.15
CA GLY A 253 0.85 -12.31 11.82
C GLY A 253 -0.65 -12.03 12.06
N LEU A 254 -1.20 -10.96 11.46
CA LEU A 254 -2.62 -10.64 11.53
C LEU A 254 -3.43 -11.47 10.53
N PRO A 255 -4.69 -11.81 10.84
CA PRO A 255 -5.53 -12.50 9.88
C PRO A 255 -5.99 -11.56 8.76
N TRP A 256 -5.78 -11.97 7.51
CA TRP A 256 -6.34 -11.26 6.36
C TRP A 256 -7.85 -11.43 6.28
N VAL A 257 -8.58 -10.32 6.40
CA VAL A 257 -9.99 -10.23 6.02
C VAL A 257 -10.04 -9.48 4.70
N MET A 258 -10.62 -10.11 3.67
CA MET A 258 -10.76 -9.49 2.35
C MET A 258 -11.30 -8.06 2.46
N THR A 259 -10.59 -7.10 1.87
CA THR A 259 -10.89 -5.67 2.03
C THR A 259 -12.03 -5.23 1.11
N SER A 260 -12.30 -5.97 0.04
CA SER A 260 -13.50 -5.86 -0.81
C SER A 260 -13.76 -7.21 -1.51
N PRO A 261 -14.92 -7.40 -2.18
CA PRO A 261 -15.20 -8.62 -2.95
C PRO A 261 -14.10 -9.04 -3.93
N ASN A 262 -13.40 -8.06 -4.52
CA ASN A 262 -12.37 -8.29 -5.53
C ASN A 262 -10.93 -8.21 -4.97
N ILE A 263 -10.75 -8.00 -3.67
CA ILE A 263 -9.43 -8.11 -3.01
C ILE A 263 -9.47 -9.25 -1.97
N PRO A 264 -9.54 -10.51 -2.42
CA PRO A 264 -9.73 -11.67 -1.54
C PRO A 264 -8.47 -12.07 -0.75
N THR A 265 -7.27 -11.72 -1.22
CA THR A 265 -5.98 -12.15 -0.66
C THR A 265 -4.99 -10.97 -0.56
N PRO A 266 -3.94 -11.09 0.28
CA PRO A 266 -2.82 -10.14 0.29
C PRO A 266 -2.20 -9.96 -1.10
N ASP A 267 -1.96 -11.05 -1.85
CA ASP A 267 -1.45 -10.97 -3.23
C ASP A 267 -2.31 -10.06 -4.14
N SER A 268 -3.64 -10.13 -4.01
CA SER A 268 -4.53 -9.25 -4.76
C SER A 268 -4.39 -7.80 -4.33
N ALA A 269 -4.12 -7.52 -3.05
CA ALA A 269 -3.87 -6.16 -2.55
C ALA A 269 -2.55 -5.61 -3.10
N THR A 270 -1.48 -6.41 -3.08
CA THR A 270 -0.16 -6.07 -3.65
C THR A 270 -0.26 -5.75 -5.14
N LEU A 271 -0.85 -6.65 -5.92
CA LEU A 271 -0.92 -6.49 -7.38
C LEU A 271 -1.95 -5.45 -7.81
N TYR A 272 -3.00 -5.19 -7.01
CA TYR A 272 -4.03 -4.21 -7.35
C TYR A 272 -3.44 -2.85 -7.70
N THR A 273 -2.56 -2.31 -6.85
CA THR A 273 -1.99 -0.95 -7.02
C THR A 273 -1.31 -0.75 -8.37
N GLY A 274 -0.67 -1.80 -8.89
CA GLY A 274 -0.06 -1.80 -10.22
C GLY A 274 -1.02 -2.17 -11.33
N THR A 275 -1.64 -3.34 -11.23
CA THR A 275 -2.46 -3.92 -12.30
C THR A 275 -3.76 -3.17 -12.54
N ILE A 276 -4.27 -2.39 -11.58
CA ILE A 276 -5.40 -1.48 -11.83
C ILE A 276 -5.07 -0.46 -12.93
N LEU A 277 -3.79 -0.13 -13.17
CA LEU A 277 -3.35 0.73 -14.26
C LEU A 277 -3.49 0.09 -15.65
N VAL A 278 -4.00 -1.14 -15.76
CA VAL A 278 -4.46 -1.69 -17.06
C VAL A 278 -5.95 -1.42 -17.29
N ALA A 279 -6.72 -1.11 -16.23
CA ALA A 279 -8.13 -0.79 -16.32
C ALA A 279 -8.37 0.57 -17.00
N ASN A 280 -9.65 1.00 -17.10
CA ASN A 280 -10.06 2.17 -17.89
C ASN A 280 -9.45 2.16 -19.30
N SER A 281 -9.37 0.97 -19.87
CA SER A 281 -8.89 0.69 -21.22
C SER A 281 -9.62 -0.52 -21.78
N THR A 282 -9.26 -0.98 -22.98
CA THR A 282 -9.78 -2.23 -23.55
C THR A 282 -9.11 -3.49 -22.98
N LEU A 283 -8.35 -3.38 -21.88
CA LEU A 283 -7.72 -4.50 -21.19
C LEU A 283 -8.52 -4.92 -19.95
N SER A 284 -8.54 -6.22 -19.68
CA SER A 284 -9.04 -6.79 -18.44
C SER A 284 -7.93 -6.82 -17.40
N ASP A 285 -8.29 -6.42 -16.19
CA ASP A 285 -7.51 -6.51 -14.93
C ASP A 285 -7.85 -7.80 -14.14
N GLY A 286 -8.55 -8.74 -14.78
CA GLY A 286 -8.90 -10.03 -14.17
C GLY A 286 -10.14 -10.00 -13.28
N LEU A 287 -10.85 -8.87 -13.18
CA LEU A 287 -12.19 -8.83 -12.61
C LEU A 287 -13.12 -9.83 -13.31
N GLY A 288 -14.08 -10.37 -12.57
CA GLY A 288 -14.94 -11.47 -13.04
C GLY A 288 -14.31 -12.87 -12.93
N THR A 289 -13.05 -12.98 -12.51
CA THR A 289 -12.37 -14.27 -12.32
C THR A 289 -12.23 -14.65 -10.83
N THR A 290 -11.61 -15.79 -10.53
CA THR A 290 -11.25 -16.18 -9.15
C THR A 290 -9.86 -15.69 -8.73
N ARG A 291 -9.24 -14.83 -9.55
CA ARG A 291 -7.87 -14.31 -9.42
C ARG A 291 -7.82 -12.85 -9.91
N PRO A 292 -8.68 -11.96 -9.36
CA PRO A 292 -8.69 -10.54 -9.75
C PRO A 292 -7.32 -9.91 -9.48
N PHE A 293 -6.88 -9.01 -10.36
CA PHE A 293 -5.59 -8.30 -10.30
C PHE A 293 -4.33 -9.18 -10.43
N GLU A 294 -4.45 -10.50 -10.28
CA GLU A 294 -3.39 -11.46 -10.64
C GLU A 294 -3.40 -11.79 -12.14
N LEU A 295 -4.55 -11.68 -12.81
CA LEU A 295 -4.75 -11.98 -14.23
C LEU A 295 -4.96 -10.69 -15.02
N VAL A 296 -4.24 -10.50 -16.12
CA VAL A 296 -4.46 -9.36 -17.02
C VAL A 296 -4.45 -9.82 -18.49
N GLY A 297 -5.22 -9.16 -19.36
CA GLY A 297 -5.24 -9.51 -20.78
C GLY A 297 -6.41 -8.95 -21.59
N ALA A 298 -6.53 -9.40 -22.84
CA ALA A 298 -7.71 -9.13 -23.67
C ALA A 298 -7.94 -10.28 -24.69
N PRO A 299 -9.14 -10.41 -25.30
CA PRO A 299 -9.42 -11.47 -26.28
C PRO A 299 -8.53 -11.46 -27.53
N TRP A 300 -7.81 -10.35 -27.75
CA TRP A 300 -6.95 -10.13 -28.89
C TRP A 300 -5.45 -10.27 -28.60
N ILE A 301 -5.07 -10.52 -27.34
CA ILE A 301 -3.69 -10.72 -26.89
C ILE A 301 -3.24 -12.16 -27.17
N ASP A 302 -2.00 -12.31 -27.65
CA ASP A 302 -1.32 -13.60 -27.67
C ASP A 302 -0.63 -13.82 -26.31
N ALA A 303 -1.21 -14.71 -25.50
CA ALA A 303 -0.76 -15.00 -24.14
C ALA A 303 0.69 -15.49 -24.06
N GLU A 304 1.14 -16.29 -25.04
CA GLU A 304 2.49 -16.86 -25.03
C GLU A 304 3.52 -15.77 -25.41
N GLU A 305 3.21 -14.96 -26.43
CA GLU A 305 4.06 -13.82 -26.82
C GLU A 305 4.14 -12.77 -25.70
N LEU A 306 3.02 -12.48 -25.02
CA LEU A 306 3.01 -11.55 -23.89
C LEU A 306 3.88 -12.07 -22.74
N ALA A 307 3.73 -13.35 -22.36
CA ALA A 307 4.54 -13.92 -21.29
C ALA A 307 6.04 -13.89 -21.63
N GLU A 308 6.42 -14.27 -22.86
CA GLU A 308 7.82 -14.24 -23.31
C GLU A 308 8.38 -12.80 -23.33
N GLU A 309 7.58 -11.80 -23.69
CA GLU A 309 7.96 -10.39 -23.67
C GLU A 309 8.12 -9.86 -22.25
N MET A 310 7.17 -10.11 -21.36
CA MET A 310 7.24 -9.66 -19.97
C MET A 310 8.43 -10.25 -19.22
N GLU A 311 8.78 -11.52 -19.46
CA GLU A 311 10.00 -12.14 -18.94
C GLU A 311 11.29 -11.50 -19.48
N GLN A 312 11.25 -10.83 -20.64
CA GLN A 312 12.40 -10.08 -21.18
C GLN A 312 12.52 -8.67 -20.60
N ARG A 313 11.46 -8.13 -20.01
CA ARG A 313 11.46 -6.82 -19.34
C ARG A 313 12.15 -6.85 -17.97
N ASP A 314 12.44 -8.04 -17.43
CA ASP A 314 13.25 -8.27 -16.22
C ASP A 314 12.74 -7.47 -14.99
N ILE A 315 11.41 -7.46 -14.79
CA ILE A 315 10.77 -6.78 -13.66
C ILE A 315 11.05 -7.58 -12.39
N GLU A 316 11.68 -6.94 -11.41
CA GLU A 316 12.09 -7.60 -10.18
C GLU A 316 10.87 -8.07 -9.35
N GLY A 317 11.08 -9.17 -8.63
CA GLY A 317 10.11 -9.69 -7.67
C GLY A 317 8.89 -10.40 -8.27
N VAL A 318 8.76 -10.50 -9.60
CA VAL A 318 7.64 -11.19 -10.26
C VAL A 318 8.07 -12.17 -11.33
N SER A 319 7.19 -13.13 -11.63
CA SER A 319 7.27 -13.99 -12.82
C SER A 319 5.94 -14.03 -13.56
N PHE A 320 5.97 -14.32 -14.87
CA PHE A 320 4.80 -14.28 -15.73
C PHE A 320 4.48 -15.66 -16.31
N ARG A 321 3.22 -16.05 -16.19
CA ARG A 321 2.72 -17.29 -16.78
C ARG A 321 1.66 -16.97 -17.84
N PRO A 322 1.74 -17.52 -19.07
CA PRO A 322 0.68 -17.35 -20.05
C PRO A 322 -0.65 -17.89 -19.50
N ALA A 323 -1.71 -17.12 -19.64
CA ALA A 323 -3.03 -17.41 -19.09
C ALA A 323 -4.13 -17.26 -20.14
N TYR A 324 -5.15 -18.12 -20.00
CA TYR A 324 -6.39 -18.03 -20.74
C TYR A 324 -7.54 -18.15 -19.75
N PHE A 325 -8.43 -17.17 -19.71
CA PHE A 325 -9.50 -17.10 -18.74
C PHE A 325 -10.80 -16.59 -19.38
N ASP A 326 -11.92 -16.87 -18.70
CA ASP A 326 -13.27 -16.52 -19.14
C ASP A 326 -13.96 -15.84 -17.94
N PRO A 327 -14.04 -14.50 -17.92
CA PRO A 327 -14.69 -13.74 -16.85
C PRO A 327 -16.17 -14.14 -16.69
N MET A 328 -16.60 -14.32 -15.44
CA MET A 328 -17.99 -14.69 -15.09
C MET A 328 -18.95 -13.51 -15.04
N TYR A 329 -18.41 -12.30 -14.97
CA TYR A 329 -19.06 -10.99 -15.04
C TYR A 329 -18.01 -9.97 -15.48
N ASP A 330 -18.40 -8.70 -15.59
CA ASP A 330 -17.52 -7.59 -16.00
C ASP A 330 -17.03 -7.67 -17.46
N MET A 331 -15.93 -6.99 -17.77
CA MET A 331 -15.33 -6.90 -19.09
C MET A 331 -15.05 -8.30 -19.66
N TYR A 332 -15.46 -8.50 -20.91
CA TYR A 332 -15.32 -9.77 -21.64
C TYR A 332 -16.07 -10.97 -21.02
N GLU A 333 -17.15 -10.74 -20.25
CA GLU A 333 -18.02 -11.82 -19.73
C GLU A 333 -18.37 -12.86 -20.81
N GLY A 334 -18.00 -14.13 -20.56
CA GLY A 334 -18.29 -15.25 -21.46
C GLY A 334 -17.39 -15.35 -22.69
N GLU A 335 -16.37 -14.51 -22.82
CA GLU A 335 -15.36 -14.55 -23.88
C GLU A 335 -14.00 -15.02 -23.34
N ILE A 336 -13.26 -15.79 -24.15
CA ILE A 336 -11.91 -16.22 -23.77
C ILE A 336 -10.95 -15.04 -23.93
N VAL A 337 -10.36 -14.64 -22.82
CA VAL A 337 -9.28 -13.66 -22.72
C VAL A 337 -7.94 -14.40 -22.76
N GLY A 338 -7.00 -13.92 -23.58
CA GLY A 338 -5.60 -14.30 -23.52
C GLY A 338 -4.79 -13.24 -22.78
N GLY A 339 -3.76 -13.65 -22.05
CA GLY A 339 -2.90 -12.71 -21.33
C GLY A 339 -1.93 -13.43 -20.41
N VAL A 340 -1.65 -12.85 -19.25
CA VAL A 340 -0.71 -13.42 -18.25
C VAL A 340 -1.34 -13.50 -16.87
N GLN A 341 -0.85 -14.44 -16.08
CA GLN A 341 -0.93 -14.38 -14.63
C GLN A 341 0.40 -13.85 -14.09
N VAL A 342 0.34 -12.83 -13.25
CA VAL A 342 1.49 -12.33 -12.48
C VAL A 342 1.64 -13.18 -11.22
N HIS A 343 2.84 -13.68 -10.98
CA HIS A 343 3.20 -14.44 -9.79
C HIS A 343 4.21 -13.63 -8.98
N ILE A 344 3.91 -13.37 -7.70
CA ILE A 344 4.82 -12.72 -6.76
C ILE A 344 5.90 -13.74 -6.35
N GLU A 345 7.16 -13.38 -6.55
CA GLU A 345 8.35 -14.16 -6.14
C GLU A 345 9.06 -13.50 -4.95
N ASN A 346 9.11 -12.16 -4.92
CA ASN A 346 9.66 -11.37 -3.83
C ASN A 346 8.95 -10.01 -3.75
N GLU A 347 8.01 -9.87 -2.81
CA GLU A 347 7.17 -8.68 -2.66
C GLU A 347 7.97 -7.40 -2.40
N SER A 348 9.05 -7.46 -1.60
CA SER A 348 9.88 -6.29 -1.29
C SER A 348 10.61 -5.71 -2.50
N ALA A 349 10.74 -6.46 -3.60
CA ALA A 349 11.44 -6.01 -4.81
C ALA A 349 10.50 -5.48 -5.90
N ILE A 350 9.17 -5.53 -5.69
CA ILE A 350 8.22 -5.15 -6.72
C ILE A 350 7.96 -3.65 -6.70
N GLU A 351 8.32 -3.00 -7.81
CA GLU A 351 7.83 -1.68 -8.21
C GLU A 351 6.47 -1.86 -8.92
N VAL A 352 5.36 -1.82 -8.15
CA VAL A 352 4.03 -2.20 -8.65
C VAL A 352 3.51 -1.24 -9.73
N VAL A 353 3.81 0.06 -9.65
CA VAL A 353 3.41 1.05 -10.67
C VAL A 353 4.18 0.80 -11.96
N GLN A 354 5.47 0.48 -11.88
CA GLN A 354 6.25 0.07 -13.04
C GLN A 354 5.63 -1.18 -13.67
N LEU A 355 5.37 -2.22 -12.88
CA LEU A 355 4.71 -3.44 -13.35
C LEU A 355 3.41 -3.16 -14.13
N GLY A 356 2.55 -2.29 -13.59
CA GLY A 356 1.30 -1.89 -14.24
C GLY A 356 1.49 -1.25 -15.62
N LEU A 357 2.44 -0.30 -15.72
CA LEU A 357 2.74 0.41 -16.97
C LEU A 357 3.44 -0.50 -17.99
N GLU A 358 4.33 -1.37 -17.55
CA GLU A 358 4.98 -2.37 -18.41
C GLU A 358 3.95 -3.33 -19.01
N LEU A 359 3.01 -3.81 -18.20
CA LEU A 359 1.88 -4.63 -18.68
C LEU A 359 1.00 -3.87 -19.68
N ALA A 360 0.62 -2.63 -19.38
CA ALA A 360 -0.22 -1.81 -20.25
C ALA A 360 0.46 -1.53 -21.60
N THR A 361 1.74 -1.14 -21.59
CA THR A 361 2.51 -0.87 -22.82
C THR A 361 2.74 -2.13 -23.66
N ALA A 362 3.11 -3.26 -23.04
CA ALA A 362 3.27 -4.55 -23.74
C ALA A 362 1.98 -4.97 -24.44
N MET A 363 0.85 -4.89 -23.74
CA MET A 363 -0.46 -5.26 -24.31
C MET A 363 -0.90 -4.29 -25.41
N ARG A 364 -0.72 -2.98 -25.22
CA ARG A 364 -0.96 -1.96 -26.26
C ARG A 364 -0.20 -2.29 -27.54
N ASP A 365 1.08 -2.65 -27.43
CA ASP A 365 1.98 -2.79 -28.57
C ASP A 365 1.71 -4.04 -29.43
N GLN A 366 1.04 -5.06 -28.86
CA GLN A 366 0.58 -6.22 -29.63
C GLN A 366 -0.51 -5.87 -30.66
N ASP A 367 -1.44 -4.97 -30.33
CA ASP A 367 -2.48 -4.50 -31.27
C ASP A 367 -2.94 -3.05 -30.95
N PRO A 368 -2.18 -2.04 -31.38
CA PRO A 368 -2.51 -0.63 -31.13
C PRO A 368 -3.85 -0.17 -31.74
N ASP A 369 -4.37 -0.90 -32.74
CA ASP A 369 -5.68 -0.60 -33.35
C ASP A 369 -6.85 -1.05 -32.46
N LYS A 370 -6.60 -1.91 -31.46
CA LYS A 370 -7.61 -2.41 -30.50
C LYS A 370 -7.43 -1.86 -29.09
N TYR A 371 -6.27 -1.30 -28.78
CA TYR A 371 -6.04 -0.61 -27.54
C TYR A 371 -6.72 0.76 -27.56
N GLU A 372 -7.70 0.96 -26.67
CA GLU A 372 -8.33 2.25 -26.43
C GLU A 372 -8.19 2.54 -24.93
N LEU A 373 -7.74 3.76 -24.60
CA LEU A 373 -7.62 4.26 -23.23
C LEU A 373 -8.78 5.23 -22.98
N ASP A 374 -9.53 5.02 -21.90
CA ASP A 374 -10.65 5.88 -21.54
C ASP A 374 -10.16 7.22 -20.96
N ASP A 375 -10.97 8.26 -21.11
CA ASP A 375 -10.68 9.60 -20.57
C ASP A 375 -10.51 9.56 -19.03
N ASP A 376 -11.20 8.62 -18.36
CA ASP A 376 -11.18 8.44 -16.91
C ASP A 376 -9.95 7.64 -16.41
N TYR A 377 -9.02 7.23 -17.29
CA TYR A 377 -7.74 6.63 -16.88
C TYR A 377 -6.94 7.55 -15.95
N ASN A 378 -7.06 8.86 -16.14
CA ASN A 378 -6.44 9.84 -15.27
C ASN A 378 -6.90 9.74 -13.80
N GLU A 379 -8.08 9.18 -13.54
CA GLU A 379 -8.53 8.92 -12.16
C GLU A 379 -7.67 7.86 -11.47
N LEU A 380 -7.11 6.92 -12.25
CA LEU A 380 -6.24 5.86 -11.76
C LEU A 380 -4.81 6.36 -11.56
N ILE A 381 -4.16 6.79 -12.64
CA ILE A 381 -2.75 7.20 -12.60
C ILE A 381 -2.55 8.53 -11.88
N GLY A 382 -3.52 9.45 -11.93
CA GLY A 382 -3.45 10.76 -11.28
C GLY A 382 -2.66 11.83 -12.03
N SER A 383 -2.05 11.50 -13.18
CA SER A 383 -1.32 12.45 -14.05
C SER A 383 -1.86 12.43 -15.47
N LYS A 384 -2.23 13.63 -15.95
CA LYS A 384 -2.73 13.79 -17.31
C LYS A 384 -1.61 13.62 -18.33
N GLU A 385 -0.41 14.10 -18.01
CA GLU A 385 0.77 13.91 -18.86
C GLU A 385 1.08 12.41 -19.04
N ALA A 386 1.03 11.62 -17.95
CA ALA A 386 1.22 10.17 -18.03
C ALA A 386 0.16 9.49 -18.92
N GLN A 387 -1.12 9.87 -18.79
CA GLN A 387 -2.19 9.38 -19.66
C GLN A 387 -1.95 9.72 -21.14
N GLU A 388 -1.59 10.97 -21.43
CA GLU A 388 -1.31 11.44 -22.79
C GLU A 388 -0.12 10.67 -23.40
N MET A 389 0.95 10.47 -22.63
CA MET A 389 2.12 9.71 -23.06
C MET A 389 1.81 8.23 -23.32
N LEU A 390 1.04 7.58 -22.45
CA LEU A 390 0.62 6.19 -22.65
C LEU A 390 -0.18 6.03 -23.94
N SER A 391 -1.11 6.96 -24.19
CA SER A 391 -1.95 7.01 -25.40
C SER A 391 -1.13 7.30 -26.67
N ASP A 392 -0.12 8.16 -26.57
CA ASP A 392 0.78 8.51 -27.69
C ASP A 392 1.84 7.45 -28.00
N GLY A 393 1.88 6.35 -27.24
CA GLY A 393 2.78 5.22 -27.49
C GLY A 393 4.13 5.33 -26.80
N ALA A 394 4.26 6.11 -25.73
CA ALA A 394 5.49 6.17 -24.94
C ALA A 394 5.76 4.84 -24.21
N GLU A 395 7.04 4.59 -23.92
CA GLU A 395 7.48 3.45 -23.12
C GLU A 395 7.27 3.73 -21.62
N ALA A 396 7.16 2.69 -20.80
CA ALA A 396 6.92 2.82 -19.37
C ALA A 396 8.01 3.66 -18.66
N GLU A 397 9.28 3.46 -19.01
CA GLU A 397 10.42 4.21 -18.46
C GLU A 397 10.29 5.73 -18.69
N ASP A 398 9.91 6.13 -19.92
CA ASP A 398 9.73 7.53 -20.28
C ASP A 398 8.56 8.16 -19.50
N ILE A 399 7.48 7.39 -19.30
CA ILE A 399 6.32 7.82 -18.52
C ILE A 399 6.73 8.01 -17.05
N ILE A 400 7.43 7.03 -16.45
CA ILE A 400 7.88 7.08 -15.05
C ILE A 400 8.81 8.26 -14.79
N ALA A 401 9.69 8.58 -15.73
CA ALA A 401 10.61 9.70 -15.61
C ALA A 401 9.91 11.06 -15.40
N THR A 402 8.64 11.21 -15.80
CA THR A 402 7.92 12.49 -15.70
C THR A 402 7.64 12.95 -14.27
N TRP A 403 7.49 12.02 -13.30
CA TRP A 403 7.10 12.38 -11.93
C TRP A 403 8.15 12.10 -10.86
N LYS A 404 9.29 11.48 -11.19
CA LYS A 404 10.32 11.12 -10.20
C LYS A 404 10.73 12.31 -9.31
N GLY A 405 10.94 13.48 -9.91
CA GLY A 405 11.31 14.69 -9.17
C GLY A 405 10.23 15.14 -8.19
N ASP A 406 8.99 15.30 -8.67
CA ASP A 406 7.86 15.73 -7.84
C ASP A 406 7.53 14.70 -6.74
N LEU A 407 7.68 13.41 -7.05
CA LEU A 407 7.52 12.32 -6.08
C LEU A 407 8.57 12.40 -4.97
N ASN A 408 9.85 12.56 -5.32
CA ASN A 408 10.93 12.70 -4.32
C ASN A 408 10.71 13.93 -3.44
N THR A 409 10.34 15.07 -4.04
CA THR A 409 9.98 16.28 -3.27
C THR A 409 8.84 16.00 -2.31
N TRP A 410 7.78 15.31 -2.74
CA TRP A 410 6.67 14.97 -1.86
C TRP A 410 7.08 14.01 -0.73
N ILE A 411 7.96 13.05 -1.01
CA ILE A 411 8.47 12.12 -0.01
C ILE A 411 9.24 12.88 1.08
N GLU A 412 10.20 13.72 0.68
CA GLU A 412 11.11 14.44 1.57
C GLU A 412 10.39 15.55 2.36
N ASP A 413 9.66 16.41 1.65
CA ASP A 413 9.08 17.63 2.22
C ASP A 413 7.74 17.37 2.92
N VAL A 414 7.02 16.29 2.55
CA VAL A 414 5.69 15.99 3.08
C VAL A 414 5.68 14.68 3.85
N ARG A 415 5.71 13.52 3.17
CA ARG A 415 5.49 12.20 3.80
C ARG A 415 6.38 11.97 5.02
N ASN A 416 7.67 12.23 4.88
CA ASN A 416 8.67 11.92 5.91
C ASN A 416 8.44 12.71 7.21
N GLN A 417 7.69 13.82 7.17
CA GLN A 417 7.35 14.62 8.35
C GLN A 417 6.28 13.96 9.24
N TYR A 418 5.55 12.97 8.72
CA TYR A 418 4.34 12.43 9.34
C TYR A 418 4.41 10.94 9.66
N LEU A 419 5.58 10.30 9.49
CA LEU A 419 5.74 8.87 9.73
C LEU A 419 5.73 8.55 11.23
N LEU A 420 4.90 7.58 11.62
CA LEU A 420 4.71 7.14 13.01
C LEU A 420 5.54 5.89 13.34
N TYR A 421 5.93 5.13 12.32
CA TYR A 421 6.54 3.81 12.49
C TYR A 421 7.96 3.72 11.91
N PRO A 422 8.85 2.92 12.53
CA PRO A 422 10.20 2.71 12.04
C PRO A 422 10.27 1.68 10.89
N PRO A 423 11.37 1.60 10.13
CA PRO A 423 12.47 2.57 10.14
C PRO A 423 12.00 3.93 9.63
N HIS A 424 12.32 4.99 10.38
CA HIS A 424 12.14 6.33 9.86
C HIS A 424 13.25 6.59 8.84
N PRO A 425 12.96 7.31 7.73
CA PRO A 425 13.99 7.74 6.81
C PRO A 425 15.06 8.48 7.61
N SER A 426 16.31 8.08 7.43
CA SER A 426 17.45 8.84 7.94
C SER A 426 17.41 10.24 7.33
N ASP A 427 17.76 11.26 8.13
CA ASP A 427 17.92 12.62 7.61
C ASP A 427 18.82 12.57 6.35
N PRO A 428 18.49 13.29 5.27
CA PRO A 428 19.33 13.33 4.08
C PRO A 428 20.75 13.63 4.50
N ILE A 429 21.66 12.72 4.20
CA ILE A 429 23.06 12.92 4.54
C ILE A 429 23.57 14.06 3.68
N SER A 430 24.24 15.02 4.29
CA SER A 430 24.89 16.11 3.58
C SER A 430 26.40 15.98 3.68
N THR A 431 27.13 16.65 2.78
CA THR A 431 28.59 16.75 2.96
C THR A 431 28.98 17.47 4.26
N GLU A 432 28.10 18.28 4.85
CA GLU A 432 28.34 18.92 6.15
C GLU A 432 28.27 17.90 7.31
N ASP A 433 27.42 16.88 7.19
CA ASP A 433 27.35 15.77 8.16
C ASP A 433 28.61 14.90 8.09
N ILE A 434 29.06 14.55 6.88
CA ILE A 434 30.32 13.83 6.67
C ILE A 434 31.52 14.65 7.20
N GLN A 435 31.50 15.98 7.05
CA GLN A 435 32.50 16.86 7.67
C GLN A 435 32.47 16.81 9.21
N GLY A 436 31.28 16.69 9.80
CA GLY A 436 31.09 16.46 11.23
C GLY A 436 31.77 15.16 11.67
N VAL A 437 31.53 14.07 10.93
CA VAL A 437 32.11 12.75 11.23
C VAL A 437 33.63 12.74 11.10
N VAL A 438 34.19 13.39 10.06
CA VAL A 438 35.65 13.57 9.94
C VAL A 438 36.22 14.31 11.16
N THR A 439 35.49 15.29 11.70
CA THR A 439 35.91 16.02 12.90
C THR A 439 35.89 15.12 14.14
N ASP A 440 34.83 14.33 14.30
CA ASP A 440 34.69 13.42 15.44
C ASP A 440 35.76 12.31 15.41
N LEU A 441 36.10 11.79 14.22
CA LEU A 441 37.14 10.79 14.02
C LEU A 441 38.56 11.35 14.24
N GLU A 442 38.80 12.63 13.95
CA GLU A 442 40.04 13.32 14.35
C GLU A 442 40.13 13.42 15.87
N GLU A 443 39.03 13.78 16.55
CA GLU A 443 38.98 13.89 18.01
C GLU A 443 39.11 12.54 18.72
N SER A 444 38.59 11.45 18.16
CA SER A 444 38.73 10.09 18.70
C SER A 444 40.13 9.50 18.45
N GLY A 445 40.88 10.06 17.49
CA GLY A 445 42.21 9.60 17.10
C GLY A 445 42.20 8.44 16.09
N ASP A 446 41.07 8.24 15.42
CA ASP A 446 40.90 7.27 14.33
C ASP A 446 41.45 7.79 13.00
N ILE A 447 41.62 9.10 12.88
CA ILE A 447 42.45 9.75 11.86
C ILE A 447 43.79 10.13 12.48
N ILE A 448 44.88 9.58 11.94
CA ILE A 448 46.22 9.63 12.55
C ILE A 448 47.00 10.86 12.11
N ASP A 449 46.67 11.43 10.94
CA ASP A 449 47.44 12.47 10.28
C ASP A 449 46.61 13.74 10.00
N ASP A 450 47.11 14.89 10.47
CA ASP A 450 46.45 16.19 10.33
C ASP A 450 46.31 16.62 8.85
N ASP A 451 47.22 16.20 7.96
CA ASP A 451 47.13 16.53 6.54
C ASP A 451 46.00 15.69 5.87
N ALA A 452 45.78 14.45 6.33
CA ALA A 452 44.65 13.63 5.88
C ALA A 452 43.29 14.25 6.24
N VAL A 453 43.14 14.76 7.48
CA VAL A 453 41.94 15.52 7.90
C VAL A 453 41.73 16.74 6.99
N HIS A 454 42.81 17.48 6.72
CA HIS A 454 42.75 18.68 5.89
C HIS A 454 42.29 18.38 4.46
N ASP A 455 42.83 17.33 3.85
CA ASP A 455 42.51 16.92 2.49
C ASP A 455 41.04 16.48 2.38
N MET A 456 40.54 15.69 3.33
CA MET A 456 39.14 15.27 3.39
C MET A 456 38.19 16.46 3.55
N GLN A 457 38.47 17.36 4.50
CA GLN A 457 37.68 18.57 4.75
C GLN A 457 37.68 19.53 3.55
N LEU A 458 38.81 19.64 2.85
CA LEU A 458 38.91 20.48 1.65
C LEU A 458 38.07 19.90 0.50
N HIS A 459 38.11 18.58 0.31
CA HIS A 459 37.35 17.90 -0.72
C HIS A 459 35.85 18.01 -0.46
N LEU A 460 35.38 17.66 0.74
CA LEU A 460 33.98 17.75 1.13
C LEU A 460 33.43 19.19 1.02
N ARG A 461 34.23 20.21 1.34
CA ARG A 461 33.81 21.61 1.17
C ARG A 461 33.58 21.98 -0.29
N ALA A 462 34.34 21.39 -1.22
CA ALA A 462 34.09 21.58 -2.64
C ALA A 462 32.78 20.91 -3.06
N VAL A 463 32.52 19.69 -2.58
CA VAL A 463 31.27 18.98 -2.86
C VAL A 463 30.06 19.72 -2.32
N SER A 464 30.14 20.26 -1.10
CA SER A 464 29.09 21.09 -0.49
C SER A 464 28.67 22.26 -1.38
N GLN A 465 29.58 22.84 -2.17
CA GLN A 465 29.20 23.91 -3.10
C GLN A 465 28.32 23.42 -4.25
N TYR A 466 28.51 22.18 -4.70
CA TYR A 466 27.71 21.55 -5.74
C TYR A 466 26.36 21.08 -5.21
N GLU A 467 26.29 20.55 -3.98
CA GLU A 467 25.02 20.29 -3.29
C GLU A 467 24.18 21.56 -3.19
N ASN A 468 24.76 22.67 -2.74
CA ASN A 468 24.09 23.98 -2.67
C ASN A 468 23.66 24.55 -4.04
N GLN A 469 24.13 23.97 -5.13
CA GLN A 469 23.76 24.35 -6.50
C GLN A 469 22.82 23.34 -7.16
N GLU A 470 22.41 22.27 -6.45
CA GLU A 470 21.56 21.19 -6.94
C GLU A 470 22.13 20.51 -8.21
N ASP A 471 23.46 20.39 -8.30
CA ASP A 471 24.18 19.77 -9.43
C ASP A 471 24.53 18.31 -9.10
N GLY A 472 23.52 17.44 -9.13
CA GLY A 472 23.62 16.04 -8.70
C GLY A 472 24.69 15.21 -9.41
N ASP A 473 24.75 15.30 -10.75
CA ASP A 473 25.80 14.64 -11.56
C ASP A 473 27.22 14.98 -11.06
N THR A 474 27.42 16.25 -10.71
CA THR A 474 28.71 16.73 -10.20
C THR A 474 28.95 16.29 -8.76
N VAL A 475 27.91 16.25 -7.92
CA VAL A 475 27.98 15.71 -6.55
C VAL A 475 28.41 14.25 -6.58
N ILE A 476 27.70 13.38 -7.31
CA ILE A 476 28.02 11.95 -7.46
C ILE A 476 29.47 11.78 -7.93
N GLN A 477 29.86 12.49 -8.99
CA GLN A 477 31.22 12.40 -9.53
C GLN A 477 32.27 12.76 -8.48
N HIS A 478 32.05 13.81 -7.71
CA HIS A 478 33.02 14.28 -6.73
C HIS A 478 33.04 13.44 -5.45
N ILE A 479 31.92 12.83 -5.04
CA ILE A 479 31.90 11.87 -3.94
C ILE A 479 32.57 10.56 -4.33
N GLY A 480 32.42 10.07 -5.56
CA GLY A 480 33.25 8.96 -6.05
C GLY A 480 34.76 9.25 -5.95
N GLY A 481 35.16 10.49 -6.26
CA GLY A 481 36.54 10.94 -6.03
C GLY A 481 36.93 11.10 -4.55
N PHE A 482 35.97 11.23 -3.64
CA PHE A 482 36.21 11.22 -2.19
C PHE A 482 36.41 9.79 -1.68
N GLN A 483 35.65 8.81 -2.18
CA GLN A 483 35.87 7.39 -1.88
C GLN A 483 37.28 6.94 -2.32
N ASP A 484 37.72 7.36 -3.52
CA ASP A 484 39.11 7.14 -3.98
C ASP A 484 40.15 7.74 -3.00
N LEU A 485 39.85 8.91 -2.41
CA LEU A 485 40.71 9.54 -1.42
C LEU A 485 40.73 8.72 -0.13
N LEU A 486 39.59 8.26 0.37
CA LEU A 486 39.50 7.41 1.58
C LEU A 486 40.31 6.13 1.43
N GLU A 487 40.21 5.44 0.28
CA GLU A 487 40.99 4.23 0.00
C GLU A 487 42.49 4.53 0.02
N HIS A 488 42.90 5.66 -0.57
CA HIS A 488 44.29 6.11 -0.50
C HIS A 488 44.78 6.39 0.93
N GLN A 489 43.96 7.02 1.77
CA GLN A 489 44.31 7.32 3.16
C GLN A 489 44.44 6.04 3.99
N LEU A 490 43.54 5.06 3.79
CA LEU A 490 43.60 3.75 4.45
C LEU A 490 44.87 2.98 4.04
N ASP A 491 45.18 2.92 2.74
CA ASP A 491 46.35 2.22 2.19
C ASP A 491 47.68 2.76 2.74
N ASN A 492 47.72 4.04 3.13
CA ASN A 492 48.90 4.69 3.70
C ASN A 492 48.92 4.69 5.23
N GLU A 493 47.98 3.97 5.88
CA GLU A 493 47.84 3.89 7.34
C GLU A 493 47.61 5.29 7.98
N LEU A 494 46.91 6.19 7.29
CA LEU A 494 46.62 7.55 7.75
C LEU A 494 45.26 7.66 8.46
N ILE A 495 44.37 6.70 8.22
CA ILE A 495 43.09 6.50 8.92
C ILE A 495 42.96 5.03 9.36
N SER A 496 42.12 4.77 10.35
CA SER A 496 41.76 3.41 10.77
C SER A 496 40.77 2.75 9.78
N GLU A 497 40.66 1.42 9.85
CA GLU A 497 39.65 0.65 9.09
C GLU A 497 38.23 1.06 9.49
N GLU A 498 38.01 1.34 10.78
CA GLU A 498 36.72 1.83 11.32
C GLU A 498 36.36 3.22 10.77
N ALA A 499 37.33 4.15 10.71
CA ALA A 499 37.13 5.46 10.09
C ALA A 499 36.85 5.37 8.58
N TYR A 500 37.50 4.44 7.89
CA TYR A 500 37.24 4.19 6.48
C TYR A 500 35.82 3.67 6.25
N ASP A 501 35.41 2.63 6.99
CA ASP A 501 34.09 2.01 6.83
C ASP A 501 32.96 3.01 7.08
N ASP A 502 33.08 3.84 8.13
CA ASP A 502 32.08 4.85 8.47
C ASP A 502 31.97 5.95 7.39
N LEU A 503 33.10 6.53 6.99
CA LEU A 503 33.12 7.58 5.97
C LEU A 503 32.74 7.04 4.58
N HIS A 504 33.09 5.79 4.27
CA HIS A 504 32.74 5.16 3.00
C HIS A 504 31.24 4.86 2.93
N SER A 505 30.66 4.28 3.98
CA SER A 505 29.22 4.00 4.05
C SER A 505 28.39 5.27 3.93
N GLN A 506 28.81 6.35 4.58
CA GLN A 506 28.15 7.65 4.45
C GLN A 506 28.32 8.27 3.05
N SER A 507 29.45 8.05 2.41
CA SER A 507 29.68 8.49 1.02
C SER A 507 28.81 7.71 0.03
N GLU A 508 28.58 6.41 0.27
CA GLU A 508 27.66 5.59 -0.53
C GLU A 508 26.22 6.06 -0.37
N GLN A 509 25.77 6.30 0.86
CA GLN A 509 24.43 6.88 1.12
C GLN A 509 24.26 8.24 0.42
N LEU A 510 25.29 9.08 0.43
CA LEU A 510 25.24 10.37 -0.27
C LEU A 510 25.21 10.19 -1.80
N ILE A 511 25.87 9.18 -2.36
CA ILE A 511 25.75 8.88 -3.81
C ILE A 511 24.33 8.42 -4.12
N GLU A 512 23.82 7.44 -3.37
CA GLU A 512 22.47 6.89 -3.54
C GLU A 512 21.38 7.98 -3.42
N GLN A 513 21.60 8.98 -2.56
CA GLN A 513 20.70 10.12 -2.42
C GLN A 513 20.63 11.04 -3.66
N TRP A 514 21.71 11.12 -4.45
CA TRP A 514 21.79 12.00 -5.62
C TRP A 514 21.61 11.28 -6.96
N GLU A 515 21.60 9.93 -6.96
CA GLU A 515 21.28 9.06 -8.11
C GLU A 515 19.78 9.02 -8.41
#